data_AF-A0A1F1L5F7-F1
#
_entry.id   AF-A0A1F1L5F7-F1
#
_cell.length_a   1.000
_cell.length_b   1.000
_cell.length_c   1.000
_cell.angle_alpha   90.00
_cell.angle_beta   90.00
_cell.angle_gamma   90.00
#
_symmetry.space_group_name_H-M   'P 1'
#
loop_
_entity.id
_entity.type
_entity.pdbx_description
1 polymer ?
#
loop_
_entity_poly.entity_id
_entity_poly.type
_entity_poly.pdbx_seq_one_letter_code
_entity_poly.pdbx_strand_id
1 'polypeptide(L)'
;MALHPSLVELAEEAGRCESLPAARGILSESHELARNALHHRADAQELAAWYSRVVHGVVYSPAIDSPVRLTGPIARGDGLPGLPVDYLGPANADLDDLLSSVDIEPRAVEDALIYRADAGLTLPEEASAALLRQALGTQPPALQLVNGLPDPDAAVDIHSFLLVPLASVARWAAPAPRPTADRLAIGTEKQLLIPAEGEALTLAWRTGLELYLRAWLNHAGTRRQRLADLPPLDRTAYGSACRTVSATLQGIAARAS
;
A
#
# COMPACT_ATOMS: atom_id res chain seq x y z
N MET A 1 14.45 12.70 2.06
CA MET A 1 15.82 13.02 1.54
C MET A 1 15.66 13.12 0.03
N ALA A 2 16.50 13.83 -0.73
CA ALA A 2 16.33 13.76 -2.19
C ALA A 2 16.56 12.30 -2.65
N LEU A 3 15.67 11.76 -3.49
CA LEU A 3 15.85 10.44 -4.09
C LEU A 3 17.17 10.41 -4.87
N HIS A 4 17.85 9.25 -4.87
CA HIS A 4 19.07 9.08 -5.64
C HIS A 4 18.81 9.31 -7.14
N PRO A 5 19.72 9.94 -7.91
CA PRO A 5 19.51 10.27 -9.33
C PRO A 5 19.04 9.09 -10.18
N SER A 6 19.61 7.89 -9.98
CA SER A 6 19.20 6.70 -10.73
C SER A 6 17.72 6.31 -10.54
N LEU A 7 17.15 6.56 -9.36
CA LEU A 7 15.71 6.35 -9.12
C LEU A 7 14.89 7.35 -9.94
N VAL A 8 15.32 8.61 -9.99
CA VAL A 8 14.64 9.66 -10.75
C VAL A 8 14.70 9.35 -12.24
N GLU A 9 15.89 9.03 -12.77
CA GLU A 9 16.12 8.68 -14.16
C GLU A 9 15.24 7.50 -14.60
N LEU A 10 15.25 6.39 -13.85
CA LEU A 10 14.41 5.22 -14.18
C LEU A 10 12.91 5.57 -14.21
N ALA A 11 12.42 6.39 -13.26
CA ALA A 11 11.02 6.79 -13.24
C ALA A 11 10.64 7.69 -14.43
N GLU A 12 11.57 8.50 -14.93
CA GLU A 12 11.33 9.30 -16.14
C GLU A 12 11.40 8.46 -17.43
N GLU A 13 12.26 7.45 -17.47
CA GLU A 13 12.35 6.50 -18.58
C GLU A 13 11.11 5.59 -18.68
N ALA A 14 10.56 5.19 -17.54
CA ALA A 14 9.37 4.35 -17.45
C ALA A 14 8.22 4.86 -18.32
N GLY A 15 7.92 6.15 -18.27
CA GLY A 15 6.84 6.77 -19.05
C GLY A 15 7.14 6.97 -20.54
N ARG A 16 8.37 6.70 -20.98
CA ARG A 16 8.84 6.96 -22.34
C ARG A 16 9.31 5.70 -23.06
N CYS A 17 9.22 4.53 -22.44
CA CYS A 17 9.65 3.30 -23.08
C CYS A 17 8.72 2.92 -24.26
N GLU A 18 9.31 2.48 -25.37
CA GLU A 18 8.60 2.27 -26.65
C GLU A 18 8.50 0.78 -27.04
N SER A 19 9.00 -0.13 -26.20
CA SER A 19 8.95 -1.57 -26.49
C SER A 19 8.77 -2.43 -25.23
N LEU A 20 8.10 -3.57 -25.38
CA LEU A 20 7.89 -4.53 -24.28
C LEU A 20 9.20 -4.99 -23.60
N PRO A 21 10.31 -5.25 -24.32
CA PRO A 21 11.57 -5.58 -23.67
C PRO A 21 12.12 -4.44 -22.79
N ALA A 22 11.98 -3.19 -23.23
CA ALA A 22 12.41 -2.03 -22.44
C ALA A 22 11.54 -1.87 -21.19
N ALA A 23 10.22 -1.98 -21.33
CA ALA A 23 9.28 -1.96 -20.21
C ALA A 23 9.60 -3.06 -19.16
N ARG A 24 9.92 -4.28 -19.62
CA ARG A 24 10.34 -5.38 -18.75
C ARG A 24 11.64 -5.06 -18.02
N GLY A 25 12.64 -4.54 -18.74
CA GLY A 25 13.91 -4.13 -18.17
C GLY A 25 13.75 -3.11 -17.05
N ILE A 26 12.94 -2.08 -17.28
CA ILE A 26 12.64 -1.02 -16.30
C ILE A 26 11.99 -1.60 -15.03
N LEU A 27 10.98 -2.47 -15.17
CA LEU A 27 10.32 -3.07 -14.01
C LEU A 27 11.28 -3.97 -13.22
N SER A 28 12.10 -4.79 -13.89
CA SER A 28 13.13 -5.61 -13.23
C SER A 28 14.16 -4.76 -12.49
N GLU A 29 14.70 -3.73 -13.16
CA GLU A 29 15.68 -2.81 -12.57
C GLU A 29 15.10 -2.04 -11.38
N SER A 30 13.80 -1.71 -11.42
CA SER A 30 13.13 -1.07 -10.29
C SER A 30 13.19 -1.91 -9.00
N HIS A 31 13.15 -3.24 -9.09
CA HIS A 31 13.29 -4.09 -7.90
C HIS A 31 14.72 -4.03 -7.35
N GLU A 32 15.73 -4.04 -8.21
CA GLU A 32 17.13 -3.95 -7.80
C GLU A 32 17.43 -2.59 -7.15
N LEU A 33 16.99 -1.50 -7.79
CA LEU A 33 17.16 -0.16 -7.26
C LEU A 33 16.39 0.06 -5.95
N ALA A 34 15.20 -0.53 -5.80
CA ALA A 34 14.47 -0.50 -4.53
C ALA A 34 15.26 -1.18 -3.41
N ARG A 35 15.84 -2.37 -3.66
CA ARG A 35 16.67 -3.07 -2.66
C ARG A 35 17.90 -2.26 -2.28
N ASN A 36 18.59 -1.70 -3.27
CA ASN A 36 19.75 -0.84 -3.04
C ASN A 36 19.39 0.39 -2.20
N ALA A 37 18.29 1.07 -2.52
CA ALA A 37 17.80 2.21 -1.76
C ALA A 37 17.50 1.83 -0.29
N LEU A 38 16.89 0.66 -0.06
CA LEU A 38 16.62 0.16 1.30
C LEU A 38 17.90 -0.16 2.08
N HIS A 39 18.93 -0.74 1.43
CA HIS A 39 20.24 -0.93 2.06
C HIS A 39 20.88 0.40 2.50
N HIS A 40 20.63 1.47 1.75
CA HIS A 40 21.06 2.83 2.08
C HIS A 40 20.04 3.61 2.95
N ARG A 41 19.06 2.91 3.54
CA ARG A 41 18.06 3.48 4.47
C ARG A 41 17.25 4.63 3.86
N ALA A 42 16.87 4.50 2.59
CA ALA A 42 15.91 5.41 1.98
C ALA A 42 14.59 5.44 2.76
N ASP A 43 13.90 6.57 2.71
CA ASP A 43 12.59 6.72 3.33
C ASP A 43 11.56 5.81 2.65
N ALA A 44 10.82 5.04 3.44
CA ALA A 44 9.89 4.04 2.96
C ALA A 44 8.72 4.64 2.17
N GLN A 45 8.26 5.85 2.55
CA GLN A 45 7.15 6.53 1.89
C GLN A 45 7.61 7.15 0.57
N GLU A 46 8.79 7.78 0.55
CA GLU A 46 9.41 8.29 -0.69
C GLU A 46 9.66 7.13 -1.69
N LEU A 47 10.09 5.96 -1.20
CA LEU A 47 10.31 4.79 -2.05
C LEU A 47 9.01 4.19 -2.59
N ALA A 48 7.95 4.12 -1.79
CA ALA A 48 6.64 3.66 -2.26
C ALA A 48 6.08 4.58 -3.35
N ALA A 49 6.19 5.90 -3.15
CA ALA A 49 5.78 6.89 -4.15
C ALA A 49 6.60 6.80 -5.44
N TRP A 50 7.91 6.58 -5.33
CA TRP A 50 8.77 6.32 -6.48
C TRP A 50 8.35 5.05 -7.23
N TYR A 51 8.17 3.92 -6.53
CA TYR A 51 7.82 2.65 -7.15
C TYR A 51 6.47 2.72 -7.87
N SER A 52 5.47 3.36 -7.24
CA SER A 52 4.18 3.68 -7.88
C SER A 52 4.35 4.45 -9.18
N ARG A 53 5.24 5.46 -9.22
CA ARG A 53 5.49 6.24 -10.44
C ARG A 53 6.13 5.42 -11.55
N VAL A 54 7.07 4.54 -11.23
CA VAL A 54 7.69 3.64 -12.21
C VAL A 54 6.63 2.73 -12.84
N VAL A 55 5.84 2.02 -12.02
CA VAL A 55 4.79 1.12 -12.52
C VAL A 55 3.74 1.89 -13.33
N HIS A 56 3.27 3.03 -12.82
CA HIS A 56 2.33 3.89 -13.54
C HIS A 56 2.90 4.37 -14.88
N GLY A 57 4.18 4.77 -14.91
CA GLY A 57 4.87 5.18 -16.13
C GLY A 57 4.89 4.06 -17.17
N VAL A 58 5.27 2.85 -16.76
CA VAL A 58 5.31 1.68 -17.66
C VAL A 58 3.92 1.34 -18.23
N VAL A 59 2.89 1.31 -17.39
CA VAL A 59 1.51 0.94 -17.79
C VAL A 59 0.98 1.87 -18.89
N TYR A 60 1.30 3.16 -18.81
CA TYR A 60 0.84 4.19 -19.75
C TYR A 60 1.91 4.64 -20.74
N SER A 61 3.01 3.91 -20.84
CA SER A 61 4.06 4.16 -21.82
C SER A 61 3.63 3.75 -23.23
N PRO A 62 4.26 4.29 -24.29
CA PRO A 62 4.01 3.84 -25.67
C PRO A 62 4.22 2.33 -25.90
N ALA A 63 5.03 1.67 -25.06
CA ALA A 63 5.26 0.22 -25.14
C ALA A 63 4.00 -0.62 -24.88
N ILE A 64 3.08 -0.13 -24.05
CA ILE A 64 1.86 -0.84 -23.64
C ILE A 64 0.59 -0.12 -24.08
N ASP A 65 0.57 1.21 -23.95
CA ASP A 65 -0.57 2.08 -24.23
C ASP A 65 -1.89 1.54 -23.63
N SER A 66 -1.82 1.09 -22.37
CA SER A 66 -2.94 0.37 -21.76
C SER A 66 -4.15 1.29 -21.54
N PRO A 67 -5.36 0.90 -21.96
CA PRO A 67 -6.58 1.66 -21.68
C PRO A 67 -7.10 1.44 -20.24
N VAL A 68 -6.44 0.59 -19.44
CA VAL A 68 -6.89 0.29 -18.08
C VAL A 68 -6.76 1.51 -17.17
N ARG A 69 -7.60 1.59 -16.16
CA ARG A 69 -7.49 2.60 -15.10
C ARG A 69 -6.85 1.95 -13.88
N LEU A 70 -5.61 2.33 -13.56
CA LEU A 70 -4.96 1.88 -12.33
C LEU A 70 -5.80 2.27 -11.10
N THR A 71 -5.81 1.38 -10.11
CA THR A 71 -6.44 1.59 -8.82
C THR A 71 -5.58 1.01 -7.69
N GLY A 72 -6.09 1.01 -6.45
CA GLY A 72 -5.41 0.43 -5.30
C GLY A 72 -4.10 1.16 -4.95
N PRO A 73 -3.10 0.45 -4.39
CA PRO A 73 -1.84 1.04 -3.92
C PRO A 73 -1.05 1.80 -5.00
N ILE A 74 -0.99 1.28 -6.23
CA ILE A 74 -0.19 1.90 -7.29
C ILE A 74 -0.77 3.27 -7.66
N ALA A 75 -2.07 3.33 -7.94
CA ALA A 75 -2.76 4.56 -8.36
C ALA A 75 -2.69 5.70 -7.33
N ARG A 76 -2.63 5.35 -6.05
CA ARG A 76 -2.58 6.32 -4.95
C ARG A 76 -1.16 6.71 -4.52
N GLY A 77 -0.12 6.13 -5.11
CA GLY A 77 1.27 6.46 -4.75
C GLY A 77 1.84 5.70 -3.56
N ASP A 78 1.22 4.57 -3.17
CA ASP A 78 1.64 3.74 -2.04
C ASP A 78 1.97 2.30 -2.48
N GLY A 79 2.38 2.13 -3.74
CA GLY A 79 2.74 0.85 -4.31
C GLY A 79 4.01 0.29 -3.69
N LEU A 80 4.05 -1.03 -3.48
CA LEU A 80 5.21 -1.72 -2.93
C LEU A 80 5.53 -2.95 -3.78
N PRO A 81 6.81 -3.32 -3.92
CA PRO A 81 7.20 -4.58 -4.53
C PRO A 81 6.50 -5.79 -3.88
N GLY A 82 6.08 -6.77 -4.69
CA GLY A 82 5.35 -7.96 -4.23
C GLY A 82 3.87 -7.74 -3.87
N LEU A 83 3.35 -6.52 -4.02
CA LEU A 83 1.91 -6.28 -4.05
C LEU A 83 1.38 -6.36 -5.48
N PRO A 84 0.11 -6.78 -5.67
CA PRO A 84 -0.50 -6.79 -6.99
C PRO A 84 -0.68 -5.38 -7.54
N VAL A 85 -0.75 -5.30 -8.87
CA VAL A 85 -1.16 -4.08 -9.59
C VAL A 85 -2.64 -4.21 -9.93
N ASP A 86 -3.45 -3.43 -9.21
CA ASP A 86 -4.89 -3.41 -9.40
C ASP A 86 -5.29 -2.47 -10.52
N TYR A 87 -6.21 -2.92 -11.38
CA TYR A 87 -6.77 -2.07 -12.44
C TYR A 87 -8.24 -2.35 -12.74
N LEU A 88 -8.93 -1.30 -13.18
CA LEU A 88 -10.30 -1.33 -13.71
C LEU A 88 -10.27 -1.25 -15.23
N GLY A 89 -11.19 -1.93 -15.90
CA GLY A 89 -11.35 -1.87 -17.35
C GLY A 89 -11.19 -3.24 -18.02
N PRO A 90 -11.06 -3.27 -19.36
CA PRO A 90 -10.92 -4.53 -20.10
C PRO A 90 -9.60 -5.22 -19.73
N ALA A 91 -9.59 -6.56 -19.83
CA ALA A 91 -8.37 -7.34 -19.71
C ALA A 91 -7.34 -6.88 -20.75
N ASN A 92 -6.07 -6.78 -20.36
CA ASN A 92 -4.96 -6.43 -21.23
C ASN A 92 -3.89 -7.50 -21.11
N ALA A 93 -3.88 -8.45 -22.06
CA ALA A 93 -2.96 -9.59 -22.04
C ALA A 93 -1.48 -9.17 -22.08
N ASP A 94 -1.14 -8.14 -22.88
CA ASP A 94 0.25 -7.67 -22.97
C ASP A 94 0.72 -7.06 -21.65
N LEU A 95 -0.15 -6.31 -20.96
CA LEU A 95 0.12 -5.79 -19.62
C LEU A 95 0.25 -6.93 -18.59
N ASP A 96 -0.68 -7.88 -18.61
CA ASP A 96 -0.70 -8.99 -17.66
C ASP A 96 0.54 -9.87 -17.82
N ASP A 97 0.93 -10.18 -19.05
CA ASP A 97 2.14 -10.94 -19.38
C ASP A 97 3.41 -10.17 -18.99
N LEU A 98 3.45 -8.86 -19.24
CA LEU A 98 4.57 -8.02 -18.83
C LEU A 98 4.76 -8.06 -17.31
N LEU A 99 3.71 -7.75 -16.54
CA LEU A 99 3.77 -7.71 -15.08
C LEU A 99 4.13 -9.08 -14.50
N SER A 100 3.51 -10.15 -15.01
CA SER A 100 3.79 -11.51 -14.57
C SER A 100 5.23 -11.94 -14.89
N SER A 101 5.82 -11.45 -15.99
CA SER A 101 7.21 -11.76 -16.36
C SER A 101 8.27 -11.20 -15.40
N VAL A 102 7.88 -10.31 -14.48
CA VAL A 102 8.73 -9.68 -13.47
C VAL A 102 8.18 -9.88 -12.05
N ASP A 103 7.43 -10.98 -11.84
CA ASP A 103 6.85 -11.38 -10.54
C ASP A 103 5.91 -10.33 -9.91
N ILE A 104 5.27 -9.49 -10.74
CA ILE A 104 4.20 -8.59 -10.31
C ILE A 104 2.88 -9.22 -10.70
N GLU A 105 1.99 -9.44 -9.72
CA GLU A 105 0.66 -10.00 -9.95
C GLU A 105 -0.26 -8.94 -10.58
N PRO A 106 -0.65 -9.06 -11.86
CA PRO A 106 -1.71 -8.22 -12.41
C PRO A 106 -3.06 -8.64 -11.82
N ARG A 107 -3.90 -7.67 -11.46
CA ARG A 107 -5.23 -7.97 -10.93
C ARG A 107 -6.29 -7.03 -11.49
N ALA A 108 -7.04 -7.54 -12.46
CA ALA A 108 -8.31 -6.94 -12.85
C ALA A 108 -9.28 -7.02 -11.67
N VAL A 109 -9.81 -5.88 -11.24
CA VAL A 109 -10.76 -5.79 -10.12
C VAL A 109 -12.15 -5.36 -10.60
N GLU A 110 -13.17 -5.78 -9.86
CA GLU A 110 -14.54 -5.33 -10.10
C GLU A 110 -14.70 -3.83 -9.79
N ASP A 111 -15.66 -3.17 -10.43
CA ASP A 111 -15.98 -1.74 -10.23
C ASP A 111 -16.69 -1.49 -8.88
N ALA A 112 -15.96 -1.72 -7.79
CA ALA A 112 -16.40 -1.51 -6.42
C ALA A 112 -15.96 -0.13 -5.88
N LEU A 113 -16.69 0.40 -4.90
CA LEU A 113 -16.49 1.74 -4.33
C LEU A 113 -15.04 2.04 -3.93
N ILE A 114 -14.32 1.06 -3.34
CA ILE A 114 -12.92 1.27 -2.94
C ILE A 114 -11.99 1.53 -4.11
N TYR A 115 -12.21 0.79 -5.21
CA TYR A 115 -11.38 0.86 -6.39
C TYR A 115 -11.72 2.12 -7.19
N ARG A 116 -12.99 2.53 -7.19
CA ARG A 116 -13.39 3.84 -7.73
C ARG A 116 -12.73 4.99 -6.99
N ALA A 117 -12.71 4.95 -5.66
CA ALA A 117 -12.10 5.99 -4.84
C ALA A 117 -10.58 6.08 -5.08
N ASP A 118 -9.90 4.93 -5.14
CA ASP A 118 -8.46 4.87 -5.41
C ASP A 118 -8.09 5.20 -6.85
N ALA A 119 -9.00 4.98 -7.81
CA ALA A 119 -8.84 5.39 -9.20
C ALA A 119 -9.22 6.86 -9.45
N GLY A 120 -9.82 7.56 -8.47
CA GLY A 120 -10.34 8.92 -8.63
C GLY A 120 -11.54 9.04 -9.55
N LEU A 121 -12.37 8.01 -9.58
CA LEU A 121 -13.66 8.03 -10.26
C LEU A 121 -14.72 8.67 -9.36
N THR A 122 -15.78 9.20 -9.98
CA THR A 122 -16.91 9.76 -9.24
C THR A 122 -17.56 8.71 -8.35
N LEU A 123 -17.83 9.11 -7.11
CA LEU A 123 -18.47 8.30 -6.09
C LEU A 123 -19.93 8.75 -5.89
N PRO A 124 -20.85 7.81 -5.58
CA PRO A 124 -22.22 8.16 -5.21
C PRO A 124 -22.25 8.91 -3.87
N GLU A 125 -23.35 9.60 -3.59
CA GLU A 125 -23.53 10.39 -2.37
C GLU A 125 -23.41 9.54 -1.10
N GLU A 126 -23.90 8.30 -1.14
CA GLU A 126 -23.89 7.35 -0.03
C GLU A 126 -22.51 6.69 0.20
N ALA A 127 -21.51 7.01 -0.63
CA ALA A 127 -20.19 6.36 -0.58
C ALA A 127 -19.51 6.55 0.77
N SER A 128 -19.68 7.69 1.43
CA SER A 128 -19.04 7.98 2.73
C SER A 128 -19.41 6.93 3.79
N ALA A 129 -20.70 6.66 3.97
CA ALA A 129 -21.18 5.68 4.95
C ALA A 129 -20.75 4.25 4.61
N ALA A 130 -20.74 3.90 3.32
CA ALA A 130 -20.29 2.59 2.86
C ALA A 130 -18.78 2.38 3.08
N LEU A 131 -17.95 3.39 2.76
CA LEU A 131 -16.50 3.35 2.96
C LEU A 131 -16.14 3.29 4.44
N LEU A 132 -16.87 4.01 5.31
CA LEU A 132 -16.70 3.90 6.76
C LEU A 132 -16.97 2.48 7.24
N ARG A 133 -18.11 1.90 6.87
CA ARG A 133 -18.48 0.53 7.26
C ARG A 133 -17.41 -0.48 6.83
N GLN A 134 -16.87 -0.31 5.62
CA GLN A 134 -15.80 -1.14 5.13
C GLN A 134 -14.50 -0.97 5.93
N ALA A 135 -14.10 0.27 6.22
CA ALA A 135 -12.92 0.55 7.03
C ALA A 135 -13.03 -0.07 8.43
N LEU A 136 -14.19 0.04 9.08
CA LEU A 136 -14.44 -0.58 10.38
C LEU A 136 -14.42 -2.12 10.33
N GLY A 137 -14.75 -2.72 9.18
CA GLY A 137 -14.66 -4.16 8.94
C GLY A 137 -13.23 -4.69 8.75
N THR A 138 -12.24 -3.82 8.55
CA THR A 138 -10.83 -4.20 8.38
C THR A 138 -10.04 -4.14 9.70
N GLN A 139 -10.58 -4.68 10.79
CA GLN A 139 -9.83 -4.69 12.07
C GLN A 139 -8.58 -5.57 11.97
N PRO A 140 -7.43 -5.15 12.53
CA PRO A 140 -6.34 -6.07 12.81
C PRO A 140 -6.82 -7.24 13.70
N PRO A 141 -6.25 -8.45 13.55
CA PRO A 141 -6.58 -9.58 14.43
C PRO A 141 -6.31 -9.25 15.89
N ALA A 142 -7.17 -9.75 16.78
CA ALA A 142 -6.98 -9.61 18.22
C ALA A 142 -5.68 -10.31 18.67
N LEU A 143 -5.01 -9.72 19.67
CA LEU A 143 -3.82 -10.31 20.27
C LEU A 143 -4.17 -11.67 20.89
N GLN A 144 -3.52 -12.73 20.40
CA GLN A 144 -3.63 -14.06 20.96
C GLN A 144 -2.57 -14.24 22.05
N LEU A 145 -2.98 -14.81 23.19
CA LEU A 145 -2.11 -15.03 24.34
C LEU A 145 -2.01 -16.52 24.66
N VAL A 146 -0.78 -17.00 24.86
CA VAL A 146 -0.46 -18.33 25.36
C VAL A 146 0.38 -18.17 26.62
N ASN A 147 -0.09 -18.70 27.74
CA ASN A 147 0.56 -18.57 29.05
C ASN A 147 0.86 -17.11 29.47
N GLY A 148 -0.01 -16.16 29.11
CA GLY A 148 0.14 -14.74 29.45
C GLY A 148 1.13 -13.96 28.57
N LEU A 149 1.70 -14.60 27.54
CA LEU A 149 2.58 -13.96 26.55
C LEU A 149 1.92 -13.98 25.16
N PRO A 150 2.29 -13.06 24.25
CA PRO A 150 1.86 -13.14 22.85
C PRO A 150 2.16 -14.51 22.25
N ASP A 151 1.17 -15.11 21.59
CA ASP A 151 1.31 -16.40 20.92
C ASP A 151 2.42 -16.31 19.85
N PRO A 152 3.53 -17.07 19.98
CA PRO A 152 4.63 -17.04 19.02
C PRO A 152 4.23 -17.55 17.63
N ASP A 153 3.20 -18.40 17.53
CA ASP A 153 2.73 -18.97 16.27
C ASP A 153 1.58 -18.16 15.65
N ALA A 154 1.18 -17.05 16.27
CA ALA A 154 0.19 -16.14 15.71
C ALA A 154 0.59 -15.69 14.30
N ALA A 155 -0.38 -15.73 13.39
CA ALA A 155 -0.18 -15.32 12.00
C ALA A 155 0.09 -13.81 11.91
N VAL A 156 1.12 -13.47 11.15
CA VAL A 156 1.52 -12.11 10.79
C VAL A 156 1.33 -11.93 9.29
N ASP A 157 0.60 -10.88 8.95
CA ASP A 157 0.47 -10.38 7.58
C ASP A 157 0.48 -8.85 7.64
N ILE A 158 1.65 -8.25 7.41
CA ILE A 158 1.83 -6.79 7.51
C ILE A 158 0.92 -6.07 6.51
N HIS A 159 0.71 -6.63 5.33
CA HIS A 159 -0.17 -6.02 4.34
C HIS A 159 -1.63 -6.10 4.77
N SER A 160 -2.14 -7.31 4.99
CA SER A 160 -3.57 -7.56 5.23
C SER A 160 -4.04 -7.10 6.61
N PHE A 161 -3.19 -7.20 7.64
CA PHE A 161 -3.57 -6.91 9.03
C PHE A 161 -3.15 -5.52 9.51
N LEU A 162 -2.32 -4.79 8.76
CA LEU A 162 -1.89 -3.44 9.13
C LEU A 162 -2.08 -2.41 8.01
N LEU A 163 -1.48 -2.61 6.83
CA LEU A 163 -1.55 -1.61 5.75
C LEU A 163 -2.96 -1.45 5.17
N VAL A 164 -3.68 -2.54 4.92
CA VAL A 164 -5.07 -2.52 4.39
C VAL A 164 -6.04 -1.79 5.33
N PRO A 165 -6.05 -2.06 6.66
CA PRO A 165 -6.85 -1.29 7.62
C PRO A 165 -6.58 0.22 7.55
N LEU A 166 -5.30 0.61 7.57
CA LEU A 166 -4.88 2.01 7.52
C LEU A 166 -5.32 2.71 6.23
N ALA A 167 -5.08 2.06 5.09
CA ALA A 167 -5.50 2.57 3.78
C ALA A 167 -7.03 2.67 3.68
N SER A 168 -7.78 1.77 4.33
CA SER A 168 -9.24 1.80 4.33
C SER A 168 -9.80 2.98 5.14
N VAL A 169 -9.25 3.27 6.32
CA VAL A 169 -9.60 4.47 7.10
C VAL A 169 -9.27 5.74 6.33
N ALA A 170 -8.06 5.80 5.77
CA ALA A 170 -7.61 6.94 4.99
C ALA A 170 -8.51 7.17 3.76
N ARG A 171 -8.90 6.11 3.06
CA ARG A 171 -9.83 6.17 1.92
C ARG A 171 -11.19 6.72 2.32
N TRP A 172 -11.74 6.30 3.46
CA TRP A 172 -13.00 6.87 3.97
C TRP A 172 -12.84 8.37 4.29
N ALA A 173 -11.77 8.74 4.99
CA ALA A 173 -11.49 10.12 5.38
C ALA A 173 -11.33 11.08 4.20
N ALA A 174 -10.68 10.63 3.12
CA ALA A 174 -10.46 11.42 1.91
C ALA A 174 -10.43 10.52 0.65
N PRO A 175 -11.60 10.22 0.05
CA PRO A 175 -11.70 9.27 -1.06
C PRO A 175 -11.24 9.91 -2.38
N ALA A 176 -9.94 9.89 -2.64
CA ALA A 176 -9.31 10.45 -3.84
C ALA A 176 -7.96 9.77 -4.12
N PRO A 177 -7.45 9.71 -5.37
CA PRO A 177 -6.24 8.96 -5.75
C PRO A 177 -4.98 9.67 -5.24
N ARG A 178 -4.69 9.54 -3.95
CA ARG A 178 -3.58 10.21 -3.26
C ARG A 178 -3.04 9.35 -2.11
N PRO A 179 -1.79 9.58 -1.68
CA PRO A 179 -1.15 8.76 -0.67
C PRO A 179 -1.96 8.68 0.63
N THR A 180 -1.85 7.55 1.33
CA THR A 180 -2.57 7.31 2.59
C THR A 180 -2.22 8.35 3.64
N ALA A 181 -0.96 8.78 3.73
CA ALA A 181 -0.55 9.84 4.66
C ALA A 181 -1.31 11.15 4.39
N ASP A 182 -1.42 11.56 3.13
CA ASP A 182 -2.14 12.78 2.73
C ASP A 182 -3.64 12.66 3.04
N ARG A 183 -4.21 11.49 2.78
CA ARG A 183 -5.62 11.23 3.09
C ARG A 183 -5.91 11.32 4.60
N LEU A 184 -5.01 10.80 5.44
CA LEU A 184 -5.13 10.91 6.91
C LEU A 184 -5.02 12.36 7.38
N ALA A 185 -4.09 13.14 6.81
CA ALA A 185 -3.95 14.57 7.09
C ALA A 185 -5.25 15.32 6.75
N ILE A 186 -5.80 15.09 5.57
CA ILE A 186 -7.08 15.71 5.14
C ILE A 186 -8.24 15.26 6.02
N GLY A 187 -8.28 13.99 6.42
CA GLY A 187 -9.27 13.48 7.37
C GLY A 187 -9.27 14.24 8.70
N THR A 188 -8.08 14.59 9.15
CA THR A 188 -7.86 15.38 10.37
C THR A 188 -8.30 16.83 10.17
N GLU A 189 -7.92 17.46 9.06
CA GLU A 189 -8.34 18.82 8.70
C GLU A 189 -9.88 18.94 8.58
N LYS A 190 -10.52 17.90 8.04
CA LYS A 190 -11.98 17.79 7.94
C LYS A 190 -12.68 17.36 9.23
N GLN A 191 -11.93 17.15 10.31
CA GLN A 191 -12.44 16.73 11.62
C GLN A 191 -13.18 15.38 11.61
N LEU A 192 -12.94 14.54 10.60
CA LEU A 192 -13.41 13.15 10.57
C LEU A 192 -12.55 12.28 11.51
N LEU A 193 -11.27 12.63 11.62
CA LEU A 193 -10.33 12.10 12.58
C LEU A 193 -10.01 13.19 13.60
N ILE A 194 -9.92 12.82 14.88
CA ILE A 194 -9.36 13.75 15.86
C ILE A 194 -7.82 13.80 15.69
N PRO A 195 -7.13 14.90 16.09
CA PRO A 195 -5.69 15.05 15.86
C PRO A 195 -4.85 13.86 16.34
N ALA A 196 -5.13 13.35 17.54
CA ALA A 196 -4.42 12.20 18.10
C ALA A 196 -4.60 10.91 17.26
N GLU A 197 -5.77 10.72 16.63
CA GLU A 197 -5.99 9.58 15.73
C GLU A 197 -5.23 9.74 14.42
N GLY A 198 -5.26 10.94 13.84
CA GLY A 198 -4.52 11.26 12.62
C GLY A 198 -3.02 11.02 12.78
N GLU A 199 -2.44 11.50 13.88
CA GLU A 199 -1.03 11.28 14.23
C GLU A 199 -0.72 9.79 14.45
N ALA A 200 -1.55 9.10 15.23
CA ALA A 200 -1.37 7.69 15.54
C ALA A 200 -1.45 6.79 14.30
N LEU A 201 -2.41 7.03 13.41
CA LEU A 201 -2.56 6.30 12.14
C LEU A 201 -1.40 6.60 11.19
N THR A 202 -0.93 7.86 11.13
CA THR A 202 0.21 8.24 10.29
C THR A 202 1.49 7.54 10.75
N LEU A 203 1.75 7.48 12.06
CA LEU A 203 2.88 6.74 12.61
C LEU A 203 2.78 5.24 12.34
N ALA A 204 1.59 4.65 12.51
CA ALA A 204 1.35 3.24 12.23
C ALA A 204 1.53 2.92 10.73
N TRP A 205 1.13 3.84 9.84
CA TRP A 205 1.34 3.72 8.39
C TRP A 205 2.82 3.66 8.03
N ARG A 206 3.63 4.61 8.52
CA ARG A 206 5.09 4.61 8.29
C ARG A 206 5.74 3.34 8.83
N THR A 207 5.36 2.95 10.05
CA THR A 207 5.83 1.71 10.68
C THR A 207 5.51 0.49 9.81
N GLY A 208 4.28 0.40 9.29
CA GLY A 208 3.86 -0.69 8.42
C GLY A 208 4.66 -0.75 7.12
N LEU A 209 4.92 0.40 6.49
CA LEU A 209 5.73 0.48 5.26
C LEU A 209 7.16 -0.02 5.51
N GLU A 210 7.78 0.43 6.60
CA GLU A 210 9.13 0.00 6.98
C GLU A 210 9.22 -1.49 7.30
N LEU A 211 8.22 -2.04 8.01
CA LEU A 211 8.15 -3.47 8.30
C LEU A 211 7.98 -4.28 7.01
N TYR A 212 7.07 -3.86 6.13
CA TYR A 212 6.83 -4.55 4.87
C TYR A 212 8.08 -4.57 3.99
N LEU A 213 8.71 -3.41 3.78
CA LEU A 213 9.88 -3.29 2.91
C LEU A 213 11.11 -4.03 3.47
N ARG A 214 11.27 -4.09 4.79
CA ARG A 214 12.30 -4.93 5.41
C ARG A 214 12.03 -6.42 5.26
N ALA A 215 10.78 -6.86 5.44
CA ALA A 215 10.39 -8.24 5.19
C ALA A 215 10.62 -8.63 3.72
N TRP A 216 10.30 -7.74 2.79
CA TRP A 216 10.55 -7.91 1.36
C TRP A 216 12.05 -7.99 1.05
N LEU A 217 12.86 -7.06 1.58
CA LEU A 217 14.32 -7.03 1.40
C LEU A 217 14.99 -8.31 1.89
N ASN A 218 14.54 -8.84 3.03
CA ASN A 218 15.09 -10.04 3.64
C ASN A 218 14.57 -11.34 3.03
N HIS A 219 13.77 -11.28 1.96
CA HIS A 219 13.09 -12.43 1.36
C HIS A 219 12.27 -13.28 2.36
N ALA A 220 11.86 -12.67 3.48
CA ALA A 220 11.21 -13.37 4.59
C ALA A 220 9.74 -13.73 4.32
N GLY A 221 9.25 -13.46 3.11
CA GLY A 221 7.84 -13.51 2.74
C GLY A 221 7.06 -12.33 3.32
N THR A 222 6.40 -11.53 2.50
CA THR A 222 5.61 -10.38 2.98
C THR A 222 4.19 -10.73 3.41
N ARG A 223 3.79 -12.01 3.23
CA ARG A 223 2.47 -12.56 3.54
C ARG A 223 2.64 -13.86 4.33
N ARG A 224 1.85 -14.05 5.39
CA ARG A 224 1.76 -15.28 6.20
C ARG A 224 3.07 -15.72 6.88
N GLN A 225 3.61 -14.84 7.72
CA GLN A 225 4.71 -15.16 8.64
C GLN A 225 4.14 -15.59 10.01
N ARG A 226 4.96 -16.18 10.89
CA ARG A 226 4.62 -16.29 12.31
C ARG A 226 5.24 -15.15 13.10
N LEU A 227 4.62 -14.80 14.23
CA LEU A 227 5.12 -13.75 15.11
C LEU A 227 6.55 -14.02 15.59
N ALA A 228 6.90 -15.28 15.86
CA ALA A 228 8.23 -15.70 16.25
C ALA A 228 9.30 -15.48 15.17
N ASP A 229 8.92 -15.50 13.89
CA ASP A 229 9.84 -15.38 12.76
C ASP A 229 10.26 -13.90 12.53
N LEU A 230 9.52 -12.94 13.09
CA LEU A 230 9.92 -11.53 13.07
C LEU A 230 11.10 -11.25 14.01
N PRO A 231 12.05 -10.37 13.62
CA PRO A 231 13.03 -9.82 14.54
C PRO A 231 12.38 -9.19 15.79
N PRO A 232 13.01 -9.24 16.98
CA PRO A 232 12.38 -8.78 18.22
C PRO A 232 11.85 -7.33 18.19
N LEU A 233 12.59 -6.43 17.54
CA LEU A 233 12.17 -5.03 17.37
C LEU A 233 10.96 -4.92 16.43
N ASP A 234 10.95 -5.70 15.36
CA ASP A 234 9.89 -5.68 14.35
C ASP A 234 8.59 -6.27 14.90
N ARG A 235 8.71 -7.33 15.69
CA ARG A 235 7.59 -7.91 16.45
C ARG A 235 6.93 -6.89 17.36
N THR A 236 7.75 -6.11 18.07
CA THR A 236 7.27 -5.07 18.99
C THR A 236 6.58 -3.93 18.22
N ALA A 237 7.21 -3.44 17.14
CA ALA A 237 6.66 -2.41 16.29
C ALA A 237 5.34 -2.83 15.64
N TYR A 238 5.29 -4.04 15.07
CA TYR A 238 4.09 -4.63 14.46
C TYR A 238 2.95 -4.71 15.47
N GLY A 239 3.20 -5.31 16.65
CA GLY A 239 2.17 -5.46 17.69
C GLY A 239 1.68 -4.11 18.23
N SER A 240 2.58 -3.14 18.38
CA SER A 240 2.21 -1.77 18.78
C SER A 240 1.33 -1.10 17.74
N ALA A 241 1.71 -1.14 16.47
CA ALA A 241 0.96 -0.54 15.37
C ALA A 241 -0.44 -1.17 15.23
N CYS A 242 -0.56 -2.51 15.30
CA CYS A 242 -1.86 -3.19 15.23
C CYS A 242 -2.79 -2.79 16.38
N ARG A 243 -2.28 -2.67 17.61
CA ARG A 243 -3.08 -2.20 18.76
C ARG A 243 -3.53 -0.76 18.59
N THR A 244 -2.63 0.13 18.15
CA THR A 244 -2.95 1.52 17.87
C THR A 244 -4.06 1.63 16.83
N VAL A 245 -3.95 0.90 15.71
CA VAL A 245 -4.97 0.90 14.66
C VAL A 245 -6.31 0.37 15.19
N SER A 246 -6.30 -0.72 15.95
CA SER A 246 -7.52 -1.30 16.53
C SER A 246 -8.21 -0.33 17.48
N ALA A 247 -7.45 0.32 18.38
CA ALA A 247 -7.98 1.31 19.32
C ALA A 247 -8.57 2.53 18.60
N THR A 248 -7.89 3.04 17.58
CA THR A 248 -8.38 4.16 16.76
C THR A 248 -9.67 3.79 16.03
N LEU A 249 -9.73 2.61 15.39
CA LEU A 249 -10.93 2.17 14.69
C LEU A 249 -12.12 2.00 15.66
N GLN A 250 -11.89 1.50 16.88
CA GLN A 250 -12.92 1.44 17.91
C GLN A 250 -13.39 2.83 18.34
N GLY A 251 -12.47 3.78 18.49
CA GLY A 251 -12.79 5.18 18.78
C GLY A 251 -13.64 5.84 17.69
N ILE A 252 -13.31 5.61 16.42
CA ILE A 252 -14.10 6.06 15.27
C ILE A 252 -15.50 5.42 15.29
N ALA A 253 -15.57 4.10 15.50
CA ALA A 253 -16.85 3.38 15.54
C ALA A 253 -17.79 3.92 16.63
N ALA A 254 -17.25 4.19 17.83
CA ALA A 254 -18.03 4.71 18.95
C ALA A 254 -18.57 6.13 18.74
N ARG A 255 -17.96 6.93 17.85
CA ARG A 255 -18.47 8.26 17.47
C ARG A 255 -19.44 8.22 16.29
N ALA A 256 -19.39 7.17 15.48
CA ALA A 256 -20.23 6.99 14.31
C ALA A 256 -21.57 6.29 14.62
N SER A 257 -21.70 5.70 15.81
CA SER A 257 -22.92 5.13 16.39
C SER A 257 -23.78 6.19 17.06
#